data_AF-A0A366WB66-F1
#
_entry.id   AF-A0A366WB66-F1
#
_cell.length_a   1.000
_cell.length_b   1.000
_cell.length_c   1.000
_cell.angle_alpha   90.00
_cell.angle_beta   90.00
_cell.angle_gamma   90.00
#
_symmetry.space_group_name_H-M   'P 1'
#
loop_
_entity.id
_entity.type
_entity.pdbx_description
1 polymer ?
#
loop_
_entity_poly.entity_id
_entity_poly.type
_entity_poly.pdbx_seq_one_letter_code
_entity_poly.pdbx_strand_id
1 'polypeptide(L)'
;MMAKVFGDLFNLSRGGKALATAYAAIGATSAGMTLFVMSGNNAADVLARSPLGTEAGIVLTGAVSGLIALYLTRRWMGMPGKLGVARAMVGGCAMALVAAVIAGTLIAPLSGTVFAPIMLVAAFGLKPWLAAAWFGVVLMAHGLLARRTKGLREVTRKTDSTAIGQLSALSQANLYHKRNHLH
;
A
#
# COMPACT_ATOMS: atom_id res chain seq x y z
N MET A 1 13.85 -0.26 -30.05
CA MET A 1 12.81 -1.12 -29.40
C MET A 1 12.71 -0.85 -27.89
N MET A 2 13.82 -0.74 -27.14
CA MET A 2 13.85 -0.35 -25.71
C MET A 2 13.13 0.95 -25.35
N ALA A 3 13.28 2.03 -26.14
CA ALA A 3 12.67 3.33 -25.84
C ALA A 3 11.13 3.32 -25.88
N LYS A 4 10.53 2.42 -26.68
CA LYS A 4 9.07 2.28 -26.78
C LYS A 4 8.49 1.53 -25.57
N VAL A 5 9.22 0.54 -25.06
CA VAL A 5 8.86 -0.17 -23.81
C VAL A 5 8.90 0.78 -22.60
N PHE A 6 9.90 1.66 -22.53
CA PHE A 6 9.93 2.71 -21.51
C PHE A 6 8.80 3.73 -21.69
N GLY A 7 8.50 4.13 -22.93
CA GLY A 7 7.37 5.03 -23.23
C GLY A 7 6.03 4.44 -22.79
N ASP A 8 5.79 3.15 -23.02
CA ASP A 8 4.57 2.44 -22.62
C ASP A 8 4.52 2.17 -21.10
N LEU A 9 5.67 1.98 -20.44
CA LEU A 9 5.79 1.93 -18.98
C LEU A 9 5.36 3.25 -18.32
N PHE A 10 5.66 4.40 -18.92
CA PHE A 10 5.24 5.72 -18.40
C PHE A 10 3.84 6.14 -18.87
N ASN A 11 3.31 5.50 -19.93
CA ASN A 11 1.92 5.64 -20.38
C ASN A 11 0.93 4.76 -19.58
N LEU A 12 1.15 4.66 -18.27
CA LEU A 12 0.19 4.01 -17.37
C LEU A 12 -1.19 4.66 -17.50
N SER A 13 -2.23 3.83 -17.60
CA SER A 13 -3.61 4.30 -17.43
C SER A 13 -3.74 5.11 -16.15
N ARG A 14 -4.70 6.04 -16.06
CA ARG A 14 -4.91 6.86 -14.84
C ARG A 14 -4.98 6.00 -13.56
N GLY A 15 -5.57 4.80 -13.66
CA GLY A 15 -5.62 3.83 -12.58
C GLY A 15 -4.28 3.15 -12.26
N GLY A 16 -3.43 2.92 -13.26
CA GLY A 16 -2.05 2.46 -13.07
C GLY A 16 -1.18 3.51 -12.37
N LYS A 17 -1.30 4.78 -12.78
CA LYS A 17 -0.59 5.91 -12.16
C LYS A 17 -0.95 6.04 -10.67
N ALA A 18 -2.23 5.98 -10.33
CA ALA A 18 -2.69 6.05 -8.94
C ALA A 18 -2.15 4.90 -8.06
N LEU A 19 -1.99 3.71 -8.64
CA LEU A 19 -1.40 2.58 -7.93
C LEU A 19 0.11 2.77 -7.74
N ALA A 20 0.83 3.12 -8.80
CA ALA A 20 2.26 3.38 -8.75
C ALA A 20 2.61 4.50 -7.76
N THR A 21 1.85 5.61 -7.74
CA THR A 21 2.06 6.71 -6.79
C THR A 21 1.78 6.30 -5.35
N ALA A 22 0.76 5.47 -5.10
CA ALA A 22 0.49 4.93 -3.76
C ALA A 22 1.65 4.06 -3.25
N TYR A 23 2.17 3.15 -4.10
CA TYR A 23 3.33 2.33 -3.75
C TYR A 23 4.59 3.18 -3.55
N ALA A 24 4.86 4.13 -4.45
CA ALA A 24 6.02 5.02 -4.34
C ALA A 24 5.99 5.85 -3.05
N ALA A 25 4.83 6.42 -2.71
CA ALA A 25 4.68 7.21 -1.49
C ALA A 25 4.89 6.36 -0.23
N ILE A 26 4.26 5.18 -0.14
CA ILE A 26 4.41 4.29 1.02
C ILE A 26 5.85 3.77 1.13
N GLY A 27 6.47 3.38 0.01
CA GLY A 27 7.87 2.97 -0.03
C GLY A 27 8.81 4.08 0.46
N ALA A 28 8.67 5.30 -0.08
CA ALA A 28 9.50 6.44 0.32
C ALA A 28 9.32 6.80 1.81
N THR A 29 8.08 6.83 2.31
CA THR A 29 7.82 7.09 3.73
C THR A 29 8.35 5.99 4.63
N SER A 30 8.21 4.72 4.23
CA SER A 30 8.75 3.58 4.97
C SER A 30 10.29 3.61 5.02
N ALA A 31 10.94 3.99 3.92
CA ALA A 31 12.39 4.21 3.88
C ALA A 31 12.84 5.30 4.86
N GLY A 32 12.18 6.47 4.82
CA GLY A 32 12.46 7.57 5.73
C GLY A 32 12.21 7.21 7.20
N MET A 33 11.13 6.48 7.48
CA MET A 33 10.80 6.04 8.84
C MET A 33 11.85 5.05 9.36
N THR A 34 12.28 4.10 8.52
CA THR A 34 13.32 3.12 8.89
C THR A 34 14.64 3.83 9.19
N LEU A 35 15.08 4.74 8.32
CA LEU A 35 16.26 5.57 8.56
C LEU A 35 16.15 6.36 9.88
N PHE A 36 15.00 6.99 10.12
CA PHE A 36 14.80 7.84 11.30
C PHE A 36 14.81 7.03 12.60
N VAL A 37 14.17 5.86 12.62
CA VAL A 37 14.15 4.98 13.79
C VAL A 37 15.56 4.44 14.07
N MET A 38 16.34 4.15 13.04
CA MET A 38 17.69 3.62 13.20
C MET A 38 18.74 4.68 13.54
N SER A 39 18.64 5.90 13.00
CA SER A 39 19.58 6.98 13.32
C SER A 39 19.49 7.47 14.76
N GLY A 40 18.33 7.28 15.41
CA GLY A 40 18.14 7.60 16.84
C GLY A 40 18.79 6.62 17.81
N ASN A 41 19.19 5.42 17.36
CA ASN A 41 19.74 4.36 18.19
C ASN A 41 21.18 4.05 17.80
N ASN A 42 22.18 4.56 18.53
CA ASN A 42 23.63 4.26 18.39
C ASN A 42 24.02 3.76 16.98
N ALA A 43 23.82 4.61 15.98
CA ALA A 43 23.83 4.22 14.56
C ALA A 43 25.12 3.49 14.15
N ALA A 44 26.25 3.84 14.78
CA ALA A 44 27.55 3.22 14.54
C ALA A 44 27.59 1.71 14.83
N ASP A 45 26.93 1.24 15.89
CA ASP A 45 26.95 -0.17 16.29
C ASP A 45 26.07 -1.05 15.38
N VAL A 46 24.97 -0.48 14.87
CA VAL A 46 24.02 -1.20 14.00
C VAL A 46 24.51 -1.23 12.55
N LEU A 47 25.10 -0.12 12.07
CA LEU A 47 25.75 -0.04 10.76
C LEU A 47 26.95 -1.00 10.67
N ALA A 48 27.72 -1.15 11.75
CA ALA A 48 28.88 -2.05 11.78
C ALA A 48 28.53 -3.55 11.80
N ARG A 49 27.32 -3.92 12.24
CA ARG A 49 26.91 -5.32 12.44
C ARG A 49 25.92 -5.86 11.41
N SER A 50 25.32 -5.00 10.59
CA SER A 50 24.36 -5.43 9.58
C SER A 50 25.05 -5.76 8.25
N PRO A 51 24.72 -6.88 7.59
CA PRO A 51 25.21 -7.18 6.24
C PRO A 51 24.74 -6.16 5.18
N LEU A 52 23.72 -5.34 5.51
CA LEU A 52 23.23 -4.22 4.71
C LEU A 52 23.50 -2.86 5.40
N GLY A 53 24.47 -2.81 6.32
CA GLY A 53 24.77 -1.70 7.23
C GLY A 53 25.34 -0.43 6.59
N THR A 54 24.98 -0.14 5.35
CA THR A 54 25.14 1.19 4.75
C THR A 54 23.82 1.94 4.87
N GLU A 55 23.87 3.27 4.91
CA GLU A 55 22.65 4.10 4.89
C GLU A 55 21.76 3.76 3.68
N ALA A 56 22.37 3.52 2.52
CA ALA A 56 21.67 3.09 1.32
C ALA A 56 20.95 1.74 1.50
N GLY A 57 21.57 0.78 2.18
CA GLY A 57 20.95 -0.52 2.50
C GLY A 57 19.75 -0.38 3.44
N ILE A 58 19.85 0.50 4.44
CA ILE A 58 18.73 0.81 5.36
C ILE A 58 17.57 1.47 4.61
N VAL A 59 17.87 2.42 3.72
CA VAL A 59 16.86 3.06 2.86
C VAL A 59 16.16 2.03 1.98
N LEU A 60 16.92 1.16 1.32
CA LEU A 60 16.38 0.16 0.41
C LEU A 60 15.51 -0.87 1.16
N THR A 61 15.96 -1.37 2.30
CA THR A 61 15.18 -2.31 3.13
C THR A 61 13.90 -1.66 3.66
N GLY A 62 13.98 -0.39 4.10
CA GLY A 62 12.83 0.40 4.49
C GLY A 62 11.84 0.62 3.33
N ALA A 63 12.32 0.91 2.13
CA ALA A 63 11.47 1.05 0.94
C ALA A 63 10.77 -0.28 0.59
N VAL A 64 11.54 -1.36 0.46
CA VAL A 64 11.04 -2.69 0.07
C VAL A 64 10.04 -3.22 1.09
N SER A 65 10.31 -3.06 2.39
CA SER A 65 9.38 -3.48 3.45
C SER A 65 8.04 -2.74 3.35
N GLY A 66 8.04 -1.43 3.09
CA GLY A 66 6.84 -0.64 2.88
C GLY A 66 6.02 -1.09 1.66
N LEU A 67 6.70 -1.37 0.55
CA LEU A 67 6.06 -1.89 -0.66
C LEU A 67 5.39 -3.24 -0.42
N ILE A 68 6.09 -4.17 0.24
CA ILE A 68 5.57 -5.50 0.58
C ILE A 68 4.41 -5.38 1.58
N ALA A 69 4.55 -4.54 2.61
CA ALA A 69 3.52 -4.33 3.60
C ALA A 69 2.23 -3.76 2.97
N LEU A 70 2.35 -2.79 2.05
CA LEU A 70 1.21 -2.31 1.29
C LEU A 70 0.58 -3.42 0.45
N TYR A 71 1.38 -4.25 -0.23
CA TYR A 71 0.88 -5.36 -1.02
C TYR A 71 0.05 -6.34 -0.17
N LEU A 72 0.52 -6.67 1.04
CA LEU A 72 -0.14 -7.58 1.97
C LEU A 72 -1.42 -6.96 2.58
N THR A 73 -1.39 -5.66 2.87
CA THR A 73 -2.50 -4.96 3.56
C THR A 73 -3.47 -4.26 2.59
N ARG A 74 -3.22 -4.29 1.29
CA ARG A 74 -4.02 -3.60 0.25
C ARG A 74 -5.52 -3.89 0.32
N ARG A 75 -5.92 -5.05 0.82
CA ARG A 75 -7.34 -5.45 0.97
C ARG A 75 -8.11 -4.55 1.93
N TRP A 76 -7.42 -3.83 2.81
CA TRP A 76 -8.04 -2.90 3.75
C TRP A 76 -8.05 -1.45 3.21
N MET A 77 -7.52 -1.23 2.00
CA MET A 77 -7.45 0.09 1.36
C MET A 77 -8.36 0.19 0.13
N GLY A 78 -8.65 1.42 -0.30
CA GLY A 78 -9.36 1.70 -1.54
C GLY A 78 -10.87 1.43 -1.53
N MET A 79 -11.46 1.17 -0.36
CA MET A 79 -12.91 1.12 -0.19
C MET A 79 -13.47 2.53 0.01
N PRO A 80 -14.53 2.92 -0.71
CA PRO A 80 -15.15 4.23 -0.51
C PRO A 80 -15.96 4.31 0.80
N GLY A 81 -16.12 5.53 1.32
CA GLY A 81 -17.00 5.83 2.45
C GLY A 81 -16.30 5.80 3.82
N LYS A 82 -17.05 6.15 4.88
CA LYS A 82 -16.54 6.29 6.26
C LYS A 82 -15.95 4.98 6.80
N LEU A 83 -16.61 3.85 6.53
CA LEU A 83 -16.11 2.52 6.90
C LEU A 83 -14.79 2.18 6.18
N GLY A 84 -14.62 2.65 4.95
CA GLY A 84 -13.39 2.50 4.18
C GLY A 84 -12.21 3.22 4.85
N VAL A 85 -12.44 4.44 5.36
CA VAL A 85 -11.43 5.20 6.10
C VAL A 85 -11.07 4.50 7.41
N ALA A 86 -12.05 4.08 8.21
CA ALA A 86 -11.79 3.36 9.45
C ALA A 86 -10.95 2.09 9.22
N ARG A 87 -11.31 1.31 8.19
CA ARG A 87 -10.56 0.12 7.80
C ARG A 87 -9.16 0.45 7.26
N ALA A 88 -8.99 1.60 6.61
CA ALA A 88 -7.68 2.09 6.17
C ALA A 88 -6.80 2.49 7.35
N MET A 89 -7.35 3.05 8.43
CA MET A 89 -6.60 3.36 9.65
C MET A 89 -6.10 2.07 10.31
N VAL A 90 -6.98 1.08 10.49
CA VAL A 90 -6.58 -0.25 10.99
C VAL A 90 -5.54 -0.89 10.06
N GLY A 91 -5.69 -0.70 8.75
CA GLY A 91 -4.73 -1.14 7.72
C GLY A 91 -3.40 -0.44 7.84
N GLY A 92 -3.40 0.85 8.13
CA GLY A 92 -2.21 1.65 8.38
C GLY A 92 -1.42 1.14 9.58
N CYS A 93 -2.10 0.79 10.68
CA CYS A 93 -1.45 0.17 11.84
C CYS A 93 -0.80 -1.17 11.48
N ALA A 94 -1.59 -2.08 10.89
CA ALA A 94 -1.09 -3.41 10.51
C ALA A 94 0.06 -3.31 9.50
N MET A 95 -0.05 -2.40 8.53
CA MET A 95 0.98 -2.17 7.52
C MET A 95 2.28 -1.66 8.15
N ALA A 96 2.20 -0.74 9.13
CA ALA A 96 3.38 -0.23 9.82
C ALA A 96 4.11 -1.35 10.58
N LEU A 97 3.37 -2.18 11.29
CA LEU A 97 3.92 -3.32 12.03
C LEU A 97 4.52 -4.37 11.08
N VAL A 98 3.83 -4.72 10.00
CA VAL A 98 4.35 -5.66 8.99
C VAL A 98 5.61 -5.11 8.32
N ALA A 99 5.63 -3.82 7.97
CA ALA A 99 6.82 -3.18 7.43
C ALA A 99 7.98 -3.23 8.42
N ALA A 100 7.74 -2.93 9.71
CA ALA A 100 8.75 -3.00 10.76
C ALA A 100 9.31 -4.42 10.95
N VAL A 101 8.45 -5.45 10.94
CA VAL A 101 8.89 -6.85 10.99
C VAL A 101 9.81 -7.18 9.82
N ILE A 102 9.41 -6.83 8.59
CA ILE A 102 10.19 -7.13 7.38
C ILE A 102 11.52 -6.36 7.41
N ALA A 103 11.49 -5.05 7.65
CA ALA A 103 12.69 -4.22 7.72
C ALA A 103 13.64 -4.71 8.81
N GLY A 104 13.14 -4.93 10.02
CA GLY A 104 13.92 -5.45 11.14
C GLY A 104 14.57 -6.79 10.81
N THR A 105 13.82 -7.73 10.21
CA THR A 105 14.34 -9.04 9.81
C THR A 105 15.46 -8.93 8.77
N LEU A 106 15.31 -8.03 7.79
CA LEU A 106 16.32 -7.83 6.74
C LEU A 106 17.61 -7.17 7.27
N ILE A 107 17.48 -6.29 8.25
CA ILE A 107 18.60 -5.51 8.80
C ILE A 107 19.35 -6.31 9.86
N ALA A 108 18.60 -6.96 10.76
CA ALA A 108 19.11 -7.76 11.86
C ALA A 108 18.28 -9.04 11.98
N PRO A 109 18.69 -10.13 11.28
CA PRO A 109 17.97 -11.39 11.33
C PRO A 109 17.73 -11.88 12.76
N LEU A 110 16.55 -12.46 13.02
CA LEU A 110 16.07 -12.95 14.32
C LEU A 110 15.77 -11.86 15.35
N SER A 111 16.71 -10.98 15.67
CA SER A 111 16.52 -9.95 16.69
C SER A 111 15.62 -8.81 16.20
N GLY A 112 15.81 -8.35 14.97
CA GLY A 112 15.05 -7.25 14.38
C GLY A 112 13.58 -7.56 14.17
N THR A 113 13.20 -8.82 13.94
CA THR A 113 11.80 -9.26 13.79
C THR A 113 10.94 -8.88 15.01
N VAL A 114 11.52 -8.98 16.22
CA VAL A 114 10.83 -8.70 17.49
C VAL A 114 11.04 -7.25 17.93
N PHE A 115 12.27 -6.75 17.85
CA PHE A 115 12.60 -5.41 18.36
C PHE A 115 12.08 -4.29 17.46
N ALA A 116 12.07 -4.45 16.14
CA ALA A 116 11.68 -3.36 15.22
C ALA A 116 10.21 -2.91 15.39
N PRO A 117 9.21 -3.80 15.53
CA PRO A 117 7.84 -3.38 15.84
C PRO A 117 7.72 -2.60 17.16
N ILE A 118 8.44 -3.03 18.20
CA ILE A 118 8.45 -2.35 19.51
C ILE A 118 9.09 -0.96 19.38
N MET A 119 10.23 -0.87 18.70
CA MET A 119 10.93 0.39 18.41
C MET A 119 10.06 1.36 17.61
N LEU A 120 9.29 0.86 16.63
CA LEU A 120 8.36 1.68 15.86
C LEU A 120 7.25 2.25 16.76
N VAL A 121 6.63 1.42 17.60
CA VAL A 121 5.58 1.86 18.54
C VAL A 121 6.13 2.88 19.53
N ALA A 122 7.32 2.64 20.07
CA ALA A 122 8.02 3.58 20.94
C ALA A 122 8.31 4.91 20.22
N ALA A 123 8.78 4.85 18.96
CA ALA A 123 9.02 6.04 18.15
C ALA A 123 7.73 6.85 17.91
N PHE A 124 6.61 6.20 17.64
CA PHE A 124 5.31 6.86 17.50
C PHE A 124 4.85 7.50 18.82
N GLY A 125 5.09 6.85 19.96
CA GLY A 125 4.77 7.40 21.28
C GLY A 125 5.62 8.62 21.65
N LEU A 126 6.93 8.55 21.39
CA LEU A 126 7.87 9.64 21.68
C LEU A 126 7.73 10.82 20.71
N LYS A 127 7.42 10.54 19.45
CA LYS A 127 7.34 11.52 18.37
C LYS A 127 6.03 11.33 17.60
N PRO A 128 4.89 11.81 18.12
CA PRO A 128 3.56 11.58 17.54
C PRO A 128 3.40 12.15 16.13
N TRP A 129 4.21 13.14 15.75
CA TRP A 129 4.24 13.67 14.39
C TRP A 129 4.69 12.61 13.35
N LEU A 130 5.48 11.60 13.73
CA LEU A 130 5.83 10.47 12.85
C LEU A 130 4.59 9.63 12.52
N ALA A 131 3.77 9.34 13.54
CA ALA A 131 2.52 8.64 13.36
C ALA A 131 1.58 9.44 12.45
N ALA A 132 1.48 10.76 12.68
CA ALA A 132 0.69 11.65 11.82
C ALA A 132 1.18 11.64 10.36
N ALA A 133 2.50 11.71 10.13
CA ALA A 133 3.09 11.64 8.79
C ALA A 133 2.78 10.29 8.12
N TRP A 134 2.94 9.18 8.85
CA TRP A 134 2.60 7.83 8.35
C TRP A 134 1.14 7.75 7.94
N PHE A 135 0.21 8.10 8.84
CA PHE A 135 -1.22 8.04 8.54
C PHE A 135 -1.64 9.02 7.45
N GLY A 136 -1.01 10.18 7.34
CA GLY A 136 -1.22 11.10 6.21
C GLY A 136 -0.96 10.42 4.86
N VAL A 137 0.17 9.70 4.75
CA VAL A 137 0.52 8.97 3.53
C VAL A 137 -0.37 7.74 3.32
N VAL A 138 -0.76 7.02 4.38
CA VAL A 138 -1.73 5.93 4.31
C VAL A 138 -3.08 6.43 3.78
N LEU A 139 -3.58 7.55 4.28
CA LEU A 139 -4.85 8.14 3.84
C LEU A 139 -4.77 8.66 2.41
N MET A 140 -3.64 9.25 2.02
CA MET A 140 -3.37 9.63 0.62
C MET A 140 -3.40 8.40 -0.30
N ALA A 141 -2.67 7.33 0.06
CA ALA A 141 -2.66 6.07 -0.68
C ALA A 141 -4.05 5.44 -0.76
N HIS A 142 -4.79 5.44 0.35
CA HIS A 142 -6.18 4.99 0.40
C HIS A 142 -7.06 5.79 -0.58
N GLY A 143 -6.94 7.12 -0.60
CA GLY A 143 -7.68 8.00 -1.50
C GLY A 143 -7.37 7.73 -2.98
N LEU A 144 -6.09 7.55 -3.32
CA LEU A 144 -5.67 7.18 -4.68
C LEU A 144 -6.24 5.84 -5.11
N LEU A 145 -6.17 4.83 -4.23
CA LEU A 145 -6.73 3.51 -4.48
C LEU A 145 -8.26 3.54 -4.57
N ALA A 146 -8.92 4.36 -3.76
CA ALA A 146 -10.38 4.51 -3.79
C ALA A 146 -10.87 5.18 -5.08
N ARG A 147 -10.12 6.14 -5.62
CA ARG A 147 -10.40 6.74 -6.94
C ARG A 147 -10.21 5.71 -8.04
N ARG A 148 -9.14 4.91 -7.97
CA ARG A 148 -8.89 3.81 -8.91
C ARG A 148 -10.01 2.77 -8.90
N THR A 149 -10.45 2.31 -7.73
CA THR A 149 -11.52 1.30 -7.62
C THR A 149 -12.86 1.84 -8.14
N LYS A 150 -13.18 3.11 -7.89
CA LYS A 150 -14.35 3.76 -8.49
C LYS A 150 -14.28 3.77 -10.02
N GLY A 151 -13.15 4.18 -10.59
CA GLY A 151 -12.96 4.20 -12.06
C GLY A 151 -13.09 2.81 -12.68
N LEU A 152 -12.51 1.77 -12.06
CA LEU A 152 -12.65 0.40 -12.52
C LEU A 152 -14.11 -0.08 -12.48
N ARG A 153 -14.84 0.23 -11.40
CA ARG A 153 -16.28 -0.12 -11.28
C ARG A 153 -17.13 0.56 -12.34
N GLU A 154 -16.84 1.80 -12.70
CA GLU A 154 -17.57 2.52 -13.74
C GLU A 154 -17.36 1.89 -15.12
N VAL A 155 -16.11 1.54 -15.45
CA VAL A 155 -15.79 0.84 -16.70
C VAL A 155 -16.48 -0.52 -16.76
N THR A 156 -16.39 -1.33 -15.70
CA THR A 156 -17.07 -2.64 -15.63
C THR A 156 -18.58 -2.49 -15.80
N ARG A 157 -19.20 -1.52 -15.10
CA ARG A 157 -20.65 -1.26 -15.22
C ARG A 157 -21.06 -0.89 -16.65
N LYS A 158 -20.26 -0.07 -17.34
CA LYS A 158 -20.52 0.30 -18.74
C LYS A 158 -20.40 -0.92 -19.65
N THR A 159 -19.34 -1.71 -19.51
CA THR A 159 -19.15 -2.95 -20.26
C THR A 159 -20.29 -3.94 -20.03
N ASP A 160 -20.72 -4.14 -18.78
CA ASP A 160 -21.85 -5.01 -18.45
C ASP A 160 -23.15 -4.51 -19.10
N SER A 161 -23.41 -3.20 -19.08
CA SER A 161 -24.60 -2.64 -19.71
C SER A 161 -24.62 -2.84 -21.23
N THR A 162 -23.46 -2.70 -21.89
CA THR A 162 -23.33 -2.95 -23.33
C THR A 162 -23.51 -4.44 -23.65
N ALA A 163 -22.91 -5.33 -22.85
CA ALA A 163 -23.05 -6.77 -23.02
C ALA A 163 -24.51 -7.22 -22.86
N ILE A 164 -25.22 -6.70 -21.85
CA ILE A 164 -26.66 -6.97 -21.66
C ILE A 164 -27.47 -6.43 -22.84
N GLY A 165 -27.12 -5.26 -23.40
CA GLY A 165 -27.76 -4.70 -24.59
C GLY A 165 -27.59 -5.53 -25.87
N GLN A 166 -26.58 -6.39 -25.94
CA GLN A 166 -26.34 -7.30 -27.06
C GLN A 166 -26.99 -8.69 -26.88
N LEU A 167 -27.60 -8.96 -25.72
CA LEU A 167 -28.33 -10.20 -25.50
C LEU A 167 -29.68 -10.17 -26.20
N SER A 168 -30.13 -11.32 -26.72
CA SER A 168 -31.49 -11.46 -27.27
C SER A 168 -32.55 -11.19 -26.18
N ALA A 169 -33.73 -10.74 -26.60
CA ALA A 169 -34.84 -10.40 -25.69
C ALA A 169 -35.20 -11.55 -24.71
N LEU A 170 -35.04 -12.81 -25.17
CA LEU A 170 -35.24 -14.01 -24.36
C LEU A 170 -34.19 -14.18 -23.25
N SER A 171 -32.93 -13.87 -23.54
CA SER A 171 -31.84 -13.93 -22.55
C SER A 171 -31.93 -12.78 -21.55
N GLN A 172 -32.33 -11.59 -21.99
CA GLN A 172 -32.62 -10.46 -21.10
C GLN A 172 -33.78 -10.76 -20.13
N ALA A 173 -34.87 -11.37 -20.62
CA ALA A 173 -36.02 -11.73 -19.79
C ALA A 173 -35.64 -12.73 -18.69
N ASN A 174 -34.78 -13.71 -19.00
CA ASN A 174 -34.35 -14.71 -18.03
C ASN A 174 -33.40 -14.13 -16.95
N LEU A 175 -32.51 -13.19 -17.32
CA LEU A 175 -31.67 -12.45 -16.36
C LEU A 175 -32.50 -11.57 -15.43
N TYR A 176 -33.55 -10.92 -15.94
CA TYR A 176 -34.46 -10.12 -15.11
C TYR A 176 -35.29 -10.99 -14.16
N HIS A 177 -35.77 -12.15 -14.61
CA HIS A 177 -36.52 -13.08 -13.77
C HIS A 177 -35.66 -13.59 -12.59
N LYS A 178 -34.40 -13.95 -12.83
CA LYS A 178 -33.49 -14.44 -11.79
C LYS A 178 -33.11 -13.37 -10.76
N ARG A 179 -33.15 -12.09 -11.13
CA ARG A 179 -32.85 -10.96 -10.23
C ARG A 179 -33.98 -10.67 -9.23
N ASN A 180 -35.23 -10.97 -9.58
CA ASN A 180 -36.38 -10.73 -8.69
C ASN A 180 -36.54 -11.79 -7.59
N HIS A 181 -35.87 -12.94 -7.69
CA HIS A 181 -35.89 -14.00 -6.65
C HIS A 181 -34.80 -13.86 -5.58
N LEU A 182 -33.98 -12.80 -5.63
CA LEU A 182 -32.84 -12.56 -4.71
C LEU A 182 -33.06 -11.38 -3.76
N HIS A 183 -34.31 -10.92 -3.61
CA HIS A 183 -34.72 -9.92 -2.61
C HIS A 183 -35.54 -10.56 -1.50
#